data_AF-A0A559TE06-F1
#
_entry.id   AF-A0A559TE06-F1
#
_cell.length_a   1.000
_cell.length_b   1.000
_cell.length_c   1.000
_cell.angle_alpha   90.00
_cell.angle_beta   90.00
_cell.angle_gamma   90.00
#
_symmetry.space_group_name_H-M   'P 1'
#
loop_
_entity.id
_entity.type
_entity.pdbx_description
1 polymer ?
#
loop_
_entity_poly.entity_id
_entity_poly.type
_entity_poly.pdbx_seq_one_letter_code
_entity_poly.pdbx_strand_id
1 'polypeptide(L)'
;MGKPALNDNARYAYRYLIENHNLQPHQAAGIVGNLMQESTMNTGARNPGDGRDGSDSIGIGQWNGERAVNLRNYAGENVSNLDRQLDFVLHEMKNGGEGYAWKQLQAAQDIPGATAAMISYERPQGWSRNNPMGGHGWDNRLAWAAEVGGANPADFVNIQAASNPVAAQAQAASGQAAGSAGASTSASAGDATADKTIGGMLGIDVPKGFPDMLKFASLAAGAGQQQPQDDTPRGGLLPSQPVQVQQLSMGQAQTYKPWEQMLTMFSQRRA
;
A
#
# COMPACT_ATOMS: atom_id res chain seq x y z
N MET A 1 3.27 -23.09 -9.25
CA MET A 1 4.67 -22.61 -9.30
C MET A 1 5.01 -22.07 -7.92
N GLY A 2 6.17 -22.43 -7.36
CA GLY A 2 6.59 -21.92 -6.06
C GLY A 2 6.95 -20.42 -6.10
N LYS A 3 6.88 -19.77 -4.94
CA LYS A 3 7.30 -18.37 -4.74
C LYS A 3 8.80 -18.20 -5.12
N PRO A 4 9.21 -17.31 -6.06
CA PRO A 4 10.61 -17.16 -6.48
C PRO A 4 11.45 -16.51 -5.40
N ALA A 5 12.61 -17.05 -4.99
CA ALA A 5 13.40 -16.53 -3.86
C ALA A 5 13.77 -15.02 -3.92
N LEU A 6 13.99 -14.42 -2.75
CA LEU A 6 14.45 -13.03 -2.64
C LEU A 6 15.82 -12.84 -3.35
N ASN A 7 15.88 -11.90 -4.29
CA ASN A 7 17.07 -11.63 -5.10
C ASN A 7 17.94 -10.47 -4.59
N ASP A 8 19.11 -10.30 -5.20
CA ASP A 8 20.08 -9.26 -4.80
C ASP A 8 19.54 -7.85 -4.98
N ASN A 9 18.73 -7.61 -6.03
CA ASN A 9 18.08 -6.31 -6.24
C ASN A 9 17.13 -5.96 -5.09
N ALA A 10 16.38 -6.93 -4.57
CA ALA A 10 15.48 -6.70 -3.43
C ALA A 10 16.26 -6.35 -2.15
N ARG A 11 17.37 -7.06 -1.87
CA ARG A 11 18.24 -6.77 -0.72
C ARG A 11 18.94 -5.42 -0.86
N TYR A 12 19.33 -5.07 -2.08
CA TYR A 12 19.90 -3.76 -2.37
C TYR A 12 18.87 -2.65 -2.19
N ALA A 13 17.68 -2.79 -2.79
CA ALA A 13 16.60 -1.81 -2.70
C ALA A 13 16.21 -1.53 -1.24
N TYR A 14 16.12 -2.57 -0.42
CA TYR A 14 15.86 -2.46 1.01
C TYR A 14 16.88 -1.55 1.71
N ARG A 15 18.18 -1.81 1.51
CA ARG A 15 19.26 -1.01 2.08
C ARG A 15 19.26 0.42 1.54
N TYR A 16 19.14 0.58 0.23
CA TYR A 16 19.08 1.88 -0.44
C TYR A 16 17.97 2.78 0.12
N LEU A 17 16.77 2.21 0.32
CA LEU A 17 15.63 2.95 0.89
C LEU A 17 15.88 3.41 2.34
N ILE A 18 16.65 2.66 3.13
CA ILE A 18 17.02 3.03 4.50
C ILE A 18 18.15 4.06 4.47
N GLU A 19 19.22 3.76 3.74
CA GLU A 19 20.49 4.51 3.76
C GLU A 19 20.40 5.85 3.01
N ASN A 20 19.67 5.89 1.88
CA ASN A 20 19.60 7.07 1.02
C ASN A 20 18.31 7.88 1.21
N HIS A 21 17.25 7.25 1.71
CA HIS A 21 15.93 7.90 1.88
C HIS A 21 15.44 7.96 3.33
N ASN A 22 16.27 7.51 4.27
CA ASN A 22 16.02 7.54 5.72
C ASN A 22 14.67 6.89 6.11
N LEU A 23 14.23 5.88 5.37
CA LEU A 23 13.03 5.12 5.72
C LEU A 23 13.31 4.19 6.88
N GLN A 24 12.29 3.97 7.71
CA GLN A 24 12.36 2.95 8.75
C GLN A 24 12.43 1.56 8.12
N PRO A 25 13.10 0.58 8.79
CA PRO A 25 13.23 -0.79 8.28
C PRO A 25 11.91 -1.42 7.80
N HIS A 26 10.81 -1.26 8.57
CA HIS A 26 9.51 -1.81 8.19
C HIS A 26 8.88 -1.11 6.97
N GLN A 27 9.15 0.19 6.77
CA GLN A 27 8.69 0.95 5.61
C GLN A 27 9.39 0.49 4.34
N ALA A 28 10.73 0.37 4.40
CA ALA A 28 11.53 -0.15 3.29
C ALA A 28 11.10 -1.58 2.91
N ALA A 29 10.86 -2.44 3.91
CA ALA A 29 10.34 -3.79 3.71
C ALA A 29 8.98 -3.78 2.98
N GLY A 30 8.04 -2.94 3.40
CA GLY A 30 6.72 -2.82 2.76
C GLY A 30 6.78 -2.39 1.29
N ILE A 31 7.69 -1.47 0.94
CA ILE A 31 7.96 -1.06 -0.45
C ILE A 31 8.49 -2.24 -1.25
N VAL A 32 9.58 -2.86 -0.78
CA VAL A 32 10.24 -3.96 -1.50
C VAL A 32 9.30 -5.15 -1.68
N GLY A 33 8.49 -5.49 -0.67
CA GLY A 33 7.55 -6.60 -0.74
C GLY A 33 6.49 -6.43 -1.83
N ASN A 34 6.02 -5.21 -2.06
CA ASN A 34 5.09 -4.90 -3.13
C ASN A 34 5.76 -4.96 -4.51
N LEU A 35 6.93 -4.35 -4.67
CA LEU A 35 7.66 -4.37 -5.95
C LEU A 35 8.12 -5.78 -6.36
N MET A 36 8.37 -6.65 -5.38
CA MET A 36 8.61 -8.08 -5.63
C MET A 36 7.40 -8.78 -6.24
N GLN A 37 6.18 -8.44 -5.82
CA GLN A 37 4.96 -8.99 -6.40
C GLN A 37 4.71 -8.50 -7.83
N GLU A 38 5.10 -7.26 -8.16
CA GLU A 38 4.90 -6.70 -9.51
C GLU A 38 5.85 -7.31 -10.55
N SER A 39 7.14 -7.43 -10.22
CA SER A 39 8.16 -7.74 -11.23
C SER A 39 9.25 -8.69 -10.75
N THR A 40 9.19 -9.15 -9.50
CA THR A 40 10.32 -9.81 -8.83
C THR A 40 11.59 -8.93 -8.88
N MET A 41 11.45 -7.61 -8.71
CA MET A 41 12.55 -6.64 -8.78
C MET A 41 13.35 -6.67 -10.10
N ASN A 42 12.70 -7.02 -11.20
CA ASN A 42 13.31 -6.97 -12.53
C ASN A 42 13.19 -5.55 -13.11
N THR A 43 14.30 -4.80 -13.11
CA THR A 43 14.34 -3.42 -13.61
C THR A 43 14.08 -3.29 -15.11
N GLY A 44 14.30 -4.36 -15.86
CA GLY A 44 14.04 -4.46 -17.30
C GLY A 44 12.69 -5.09 -17.63
N ALA A 45 11.82 -5.36 -16.64
CA ALA A 45 10.52 -5.96 -16.88
C ALA A 45 9.70 -5.10 -17.87
N ARG A 46 9.14 -5.76 -18.88
CA ARG A 46 8.27 -5.13 -19.88
C ARG A 46 7.19 -6.12 -20.28
N ASN A 47 5.93 -5.74 -20.10
CA ASN A 47 4.79 -6.47 -20.60
C ASN A 47 4.18 -5.68 -21.76
N PRO A 48 4.34 -6.14 -23.02
CA PRO A 48 3.88 -5.37 -24.16
C PRO A 48 2.36 -5.30 -24.25
N GLY A 49 1.81 -4.08 -24.32
CA GLY A 49 0.38 -3.84 -24.56
C GLY A 49 -0.60 -4.39 -23.52
N ASP A 50 -0.16 -4.64 -22.29
CA ASP A 50 -1.01 -5.14 -21.20
C ASP A 50 -1.79 -4.03 -20.47
N GLY A 51 -1.43 -2.78 -20.71
CA GLY A 51 -2.18 -1.61 -20.27
C GLY A 51 -3.59 -1.61 -20.86
N ARG A 52 -4.57 -1.10 -20.11
CA ARG A 52 -5.96 -0.97 -20.60
C ARG A 52 -6.10 -0.06 -21.82
N ASP A 53 -5.13 0.82 -22.01
CA ASP A 53 -4.96 1.72 -23.15
C ASP A 53 -4.05 1.14 -24.26
N GLY A 54 -3.59 -0.11 -24.11
CA GLY A 54 -2.65 -0.77 -25.02
C GLY A 54 -1.19 -0.35 -24.83
N SER A 55 -0.86 0.39 -23.76
CA SER A 55 0.52 0.72 -23.41
C SER A 55 1.26 -0.46 -22.77
N ASP A 56 2.59 -0.40 -22.75
CA ASP A 56 3.41 -1.38 -22.04
C ASP A 56 3.50 -1.05 -20.55
N SER A 57 3.39 -2.06 -19.69
CA SER A 57 3.86 -1.96 -18.31
C SER A 57 5.38 -2.17 -18.23
N ILE A 58 6.09 -1.29 -17.53
CA ILE A 58 7.57 -1.30 -17.45
C ILE A 58 8.13 -1.27 -16.03
N GLY A 59 9.35 -1.78 -15.85
CA GLY A 59 10.17 -1.60 -14.65
C GLY A 59 9.66 -2.35 -13.41
N ILE A 60 10.29 -2.07 -12.26
CA ILE A 60 10.05 -2.81 -11.02
C ILE A 60 8.62 -2.66 -10.49
N GLY A 61 7.97 -1.52 -10.75
CA GLY A 61 6.59 -1.23 -10.36
C GLY A 61 5.55 -1.52 -11.43
N GLN A 62 5.95 -2.08 -12.59
CA GLN A 62 5.04 -2.34 -13.72
C GLN A 62 4.20 -1.11 -14.11
N TRP A 63 4.83 0.07 -14.16
CA TRP A 63 4.17 1.32 -14.51
C TRP A 63 3.62 1.25 -15.94
N ASN A 64 2.34 1.61 -16.11
CA ASN A 64 1.66 1.66 -17.40
C ASN A 64 1.14 3.07 -17.73
N GLY A 65 0.72 3.28 -18.98
CA GLY A 65 0.10 4.51 -19.44
C GLY A 65 0.90 5.77 -19.11
N GLU A 66 0.24 6.75 -18.51
CA GLU A 66 0.86 8.02 -18.10
C GLU A 66 2.00 7.83 -17.09
N ARG A 67 1.90 6.83 -16.18
CA ARG A 67 2.95 6.57 -15.19
C ARG A 67 4.23 6.05 -15.85
N ALA A 68 4.10 5.23 -16.89
CA ALA A 68 5.25 4.77 -17.69
C ALA A 68 5.94 5.94 -18.41
N VAL A 69 5.16 6.89 -18.94
CA VAL A 69 5.69 8.12 -19.56
C VAL A 69 6.39 8.98 -18.51
N ASN A 70 5.80 9.16 -17.34
CA ASN A 70 6.38 9.94 -16.24
C ASN A 70 7.69 9.33 -15.73
N LEU A 71 7.78 8.00 -15.64
CA LEU A 71 9.04 7.33 -15.31
C LEU A 71 10.12 7.61 -16.35
N ARG A 72 9.79 7.50 -17.64
CA ARG A 72 10.76 7.79 -18.72
C ARG A 72 11.24 9.23 -18.67
N ASN A 73 10.34 10.18 -18.40
CA ASN A 73 10.70 11.59 -18.25
C ASN A 73 11.57 11.83 -17.01
N TYR A 74 11.26 11.15 -15.90
CA TYR A 74 12.01 11.28 -14.65
C TYR A 74 13.41 10.66 -14.73
N ALA A 75 13.53 9.47 -15.32
CA ALA A 75 14.76 8.70 -15.35
C ALA A 75 15.64 8.99 -16.59
N GLY A 76 15.07 9.51 -17.66
CA GLY A 76 15.76 9.73 -18.93
C GLY A 76 16.33 8.43 -19.50
N GLU A 77 17.59 8.47 -19.92
CA GLU A 77 18.32 7.31 -20.45
C GLU A 77 18.50 6.19 -19.41
N ASN A 78 18.37 6.50 -18.12
CA ASN A 78 18.55 5.56 -17.01
C ASN A 78 17.25 4.88 -16.59
N VAL A 79 16.28 4.73 -17.49
CA VAL A 79 14.95 4.18 -17.17
C VAL A 79 14.99 2.77 -16.57
N SER A 80 16.01 1.96 -16.87
CA SER A 80 16.21 0.60 -16.33
C SER A 80 17.15 0.54 -15.13
N ASN A 81 17.62 1.68 -14.63
CA ASN A 81 18.44 1.75 -13.42
C ASN A 81 17.57 1.59 -12.17
N LEU A 82 17.99 0.74 -11.22
CA LEU A 82 17.22 0.42 -10.02
C LEU A 82 17.02 1.65 -9.12
N ASP A 83 18.07 2.41 -8.85
CA ASP A 83 18.01 3.61 -8.00
C ASP A 83 17.02 4.62 -8.58
N ARG A 84 17.08 4.87 -9.89
CA ARG A 84 16.15 5.80 -10.57
C ARG A 84 14.70 5.34 -10.47
N GLN A 85 14.44 4.04 -10.57
CA GLN A 85 13.11 3.48 -10.41
C GLN A 85 12.62 3.56 -8.96
N LEU A 86 13.47 3.30 -7.97
CA LEU A 86 13.14 3.45 -6.54
C LEU A 86 12.89 4.93 -6.17
N ASP A 87 13.73 5.83 -6.67
CA ASP A 87 13.55 7.27 -6.51
C ASP A 87 12.23 7.73 -7.13
N PHE A 88 11.83 7.15 -8.26
CA PHE A 88 10.55 7.46 -8.89
C PHE A 88 9.34 7.00 -8.06
N VAL A 89 9.40 5.81 -7.44
CA VAL A 89 8.36 5.37 -6.47
C VAL A 89 8.17 6.42 -5.38
N LEU A 90 9.26 6.90 -4.80
CA LEU A 90 9.20 7.93 -3.76
C LEU A 90 8.79 9.30 -4.30
N HIS A 91 9.17 9.64 -5.54
CA HIS A 91 8.75 10.88 -6.20
C HIS A 91 7.23 10.91 -6.41
N GLU A 92 6.63 9.83 -6.94
CA GLU A 92 5.18 9.74 -7.12
C GLU A 92 4.43 9.83 -5.79
N MET A 93 4.97 9.22 -4.74
CA MET A 93 4.39 9.26 -3.39
C MET A 93 4.54 10.61 -2.71
N LYS A 94 5.69 11.28 -2.81
CA LYS A 94 5.96 12.54 -2.10
C LYS A 94 5.43 13.76 -2.84
N ASN A 95 5.54 13.75 -4.18
CA ASN A 95 5.34 14.93 -5.03
C ASN A 95 4.31 14.71 -6.15
N GLY A 96 3.84 13.47 -6.34
CA GLY A 96 2.90 13.10 -7.39
C GLY A 96 1.49 12.78 -6.87
N GLY A 97 0.75 11.99 -7.66
CA GLY A 97 -0.64 11.62 -7.37
C GLY A 97 -0.82 10.62 -6.24
N GLU A 98 0.25 10.04 -5.69
CA GLU A 98 0.19 8.90 -4.75
C GLU A 98 0.43 9.31 -3.29
N GLY A 99 0.15 10.58 -2.94
CA GLY A 99 0.35 11.14 -1.60
C GLY A 99 -0.46 10.46 -0.49
N TYR A 100 -1.54 9.75 -0.82
CA TYR A 100 -2.27 8.94 0.17
C TYR A 100 -1.40 7.77 0.67
N ALA A 101 -0.79 7.00 -0.25
CA ALA A 101 0.08 5.89 0.10
C ALA A 101 1.27 6.37 0.93
N TRP A 102 1.86 7.52 0.59
CA TRP A 102 2.93 8.13 1.38
C TRP A 102 2.53 8.39 2.83
N LYS A 103 1.36 9.01 3.05
CA LYS A 103 0.86 9.30 4.40
C LYS A 103 0.64 8.02 5.20
N GLN A 104 0.09 6.97 4.58
CA GLN A 104 -0.09 5.68 5.24
C GLN A 104 1.26 5.03 5.56
N LEU A 105 2.24 5.11 4.65
CA LEU A 105 3.55 4.53 4.85
C LEU A 105 4.31 5.22 5.99
N GLN A 106 4.21 6.55 6.08
CA GLN A 106 4.80 7.33 7.17
C GLN A 106 4.14 7.02 8.53
N ALA A 107 2.83 6.74 8.54
CA ALA A 107 2.10 6.38 9.76
C ALA A 107 2.22 4.90 10.14
N ALA A 108 2.67 4.04 9.24
CA ALA A 108 2.84 2.61 9.51
C ALA A 108 3.82 2.39 10.66
N GLN A 109 3.51 1.44 11.54
CA GLN A 109 4.34 1.10 12.71
C GLN A 109 5.03 -0.25 12.56
N ASP A 110 4.64 -1.02 11.55
CA ASP A 110 5.07 -2.39 11.33
C ASP A 110 5.07 -2.76 9.83
N ILE A 111 5.50 -3.99 9.54
CA ILE A 111 5.58 -4.52 8.17
C ILE A 111 4.19 -4.68 7.55
N PRO A 112 3.15 -5.22 8.23
CA PRO A 112 1.79 -5.26 7.69
C PRO A 112 1.25 -3.88 7.30
N GLY A 113 1.37 -2.88 8.17
CA GLY A 113 0.91 -1.51 7.91
C GLY A 113 1.64 -0.89 6.71
N ALA A 114 2.97 -1.06 6.63
CA ALA A 114 3.75 -0.56 5.49
C ALA A 114 3.40 -1.27 4.18
N THR A 115 3.14 -2.58 4.24
CA THR A 115 2.71 -3.37 3.08
C THR A 115 1.34 -2.92 2.58
N ALA A 116 0.39 -2.65 3.49
CA ALA A 116 -0.94 -2.14 3.17
C ALA A 116 -0.89 -0.71 2.60
N ALA A 117 -0.01 0.14 3.13
CA ALA A 117 0.26 1.45 2.56
C ALA A 117 0.70 1.35 1.09
N MET A 118 1.61 0.42 0.78
CA MET A 118 2.13 0.23 -0.57
C MET A 118 1.16 -0.48 -1.52
N ILE A 119 0.24 -1.31 -1.03
CA ILE A 119 -0.88 -1.75 -1.89
C ILE A 119 -1.75 -0.55 -2.29
N SER A 120 -1.85 0.48 -1.46
CA SER A 120 -2.62 1.68 -1.81
C SER A 120 -1.95 2.52 -2.91
N TYR A 121 -0.66 2.31 -3.17
CA TYR A 121 0.05 2.84 -4.33
C TYR A 121 -0.26 2.03 -5.60
N GLU A 122 -0.26 0.69 -5.52
CA GLU A 122 -0.51 -0.17 -6.69
C GLU A 122 -1.99 -0.33 -7.06
N ARG A 123 -2.89 -0.32 -6.07
CA ARG A 123 -4.35 -0.42 -6.19
C ARG A 123 -4.82 -1.64 -7.04
N PRO A 124 -4.36 -2.87 -6.73
CA PRO A 124 -4.74 -4.07 -7.47
C PRO A 124 -6.23 -4.39 -7.31
N GLN A 125 -6.74 -5.34 -8.11
CA GLN A 125 -8.07 -5.92 -7.95
C GLN A 125 -8.37 -6.26 -6.47
N GLY A 126 -9.57 -5.92 -5.98
CA GLY A 126 -9.97 -6.14 -4.59
C GLY A 126 -9.56 -5.03 -3.60
N TRP A 127 -8.66 -4.11 -3.99
CA TRP A 127 -8.26 -3.00 -3.15
C TRP A 127 -9.38 -1.95 -2.98
N SER A 128 -9.47 -1.42 -1.76
CA SER A 128 -10.11 -0.13 -1.47
C SER A 128 -9.39 0.56 -0.33
N ARG A 129 -9.57 1.88 -0.16
CA ARG A 129 -8.99 2.63 0.97
C ARG A 129 -9.37 2.05 2.33
N ASN A 130 -10.60 1.53 2.45
CA ASN A 130 -11.11 0.94 3.69
C ASN A 130 -10.72 -0.54 3.86
N ASN A 131 -10.22 -1.19 2.80
CA ASN A 131 -9.77 -2.57 2.83
C ASN A 131 -8.53 -2.74 1.93
N PRO A 132 -7.38 -2.18 2.32
CA PRO A 132 -6.18 -2.29 1.50
C PRO A 132 -5.68 -3.73 1.40
N MET A 133 -5.90 -4.54 2.46
CA MET A 133 -5.48 -5.93 2.54
C MET A 133 -6.35 -6.88 1.68
N GLY A 134 -7.50 -6.42 1.21
CA GLY A 134 -8.29 -7.14 0.20
C GLY A 134 -7.69 -7.11 -1.21
N GLY A 135 -6.61 -6.35 -1.41
CA GLY A 135 -5.91 -6.29 -2.69
C GLY A 135 -5.28 -7.63 -3.10
N HIS A 136 -5.40 -7.97 -4.37
CA HIS A 136 -4.83 -9.18 -4.95
C HIS A 136 -3.31 -9.27 -4.67
N GLY A 137 -2.89 -10.45 -4.21
CA GLY A 137 -1.50 -10.73 -3.86
C GLY A 137 -1.08 -10.29 -2.46
N TRP A 138 -2.02 -9.93 -1.56
CA TRP A 138 -1.74 -9.55 -0.17
C TRP A 138 -0.71 -10.47 0.51
N ASP A 139 -1.02 -11.77 0.59
CA ASP A 139 -0.18 -12.75 1.30
C ASP A 139 1.24 -12.83 0.74
N ASN A 140 1.38 -12.78 -0.58
CA ASN A 140 2.68 -12.83 -1.24
C ASN A 140 3.49 -11.56 -0.96
N ARG A 141 2.86 -10.39 -1.03
CA ARG A 141 3.50 -9.08 -0.76
C ARG A 141 3.97 -9.02 0.69
N LEU A 142 3.12 -9.44 1.62
CA LEU A 142 3.44 -9.50 3.04
C LEU A 142 4.58 -10.49 3.31
N ALA A 143 4.54 -11.67 2.69
CA ALA A 143 5.59 -12.66 2.79
C ALA A 143 6.92 -12.14 2.21
N TRP A 144 6.90 -11.31 1.17
CA TRP A 144 8.13 -10.68 0.68
C TRP A 144 8.67 -9.60 1.61
N ALA A 145 7.78 -8.74 2.12
CA ALA A 145 8.14 -7.68 3.04
C ALA A 145 8.75 -8.25 4.32
N ALA A 146 8.14 -9.29 4.89
CA ALA A 146 8.66 -9.94 6.08
C ALA A 146 10.01 -10.64 5.83
N GLU A 147 10.19 -11.34 4.70
CA GLU A 147 11.47 -11.98 4.37
C GLU A 147 12.61 -10.97 4.20
N VAL A 148 12.38 -9.87 3.47
CA VAL A 148 13.43 -8.83 3.29
C VAL A 148 13.69 -8.04 4.58
N GLY A 149 12.67 -7.87 5.41
CA GLY A 149 12.78 -7.27 6.74
C GLY A 149 13.51 -8.14 7.77
N GLY A 150 13.93 -9.36 7.40
CA GLY A 150 14.69 -10.28 8.26
C GLY A 150 13.83 -11.15 9.18
N ALA A 151 12.51 -11.23 8.95
CA ALA A 151 11.65 -12.15 9.69
C ALA A 151 11.96 -13.60 9.29
N ASN A 152 12.10 -14.48 10.29
CA ASN A 152 12.29 -15.90 10.03
C ASN A 152 10.96 -16.56 9.62
N PRO A 153 10.98 -17.73 8.93
CA PRO A 153 9.79 -18.50 8.58
C PRO A 153 8.76 -18.71 9.72
N ALA A 154 9.22 -18.80 10.96
CA ALA A 154 8.35 -18.94 12.14
C ALA A 154 7.61 -17.63 12.52
N ASP A 155 8.20 -16.46 12.24
CA ASP A 155 7.64 -15.16 12.58
C ASP A 155 6.50 -14.76 11.63
N PHE A 156 6.45 -15.35 10.42
CA PHE A 156 5.38 -15.07 9.45
C PHE A 156 4.00 -15.39 9.99
N VAL A 157 3.84 -16.41 10.83
CA VAL A 157 2.53 -16.73 11.44
C VAL A 157 2.05 -15.56 12.31
N ASN A 158 2.95 -14.94 13.07
CA ASN A 158 2.64 -13.79 13.91
C ASN A 158 2.39 -12.52 13.09
N ILE A 159 3.17 -12.30 12.04
CA ILE A 159 3.01 -11.15 11.12
C ILE A 159 1.70 -11.26 10.32
N GLN A 160 1.35 -12.47 9.88
CA GLN A 160 0.09 -12.76 9.21
C GLN A 160 -1.10 -12.58 10.16
N ALA A 161 -0.97 -13.04 11.42
CA ALA A 161 -2.00 -12.83 12.44
C ALA A 161 -2.19 -11.34 12.77
N ALA A 162 -1.10 -10.56 12.86
CA ALA A 162 -1.15 -9.12 13.06
C ALA A 162 -1.79 -8.38 11.87
N SER A 163 -1.67 -8.92 10.66
CA SER A 163 -2.36 -8.36 9.48
C SER A 163 -3.87 -8.60 9.46
N ASN A 164 -4.42 -9.52 10.26
CA ASN A 164 -5.86 -9.79 10.33
C ASN A 164 -6.39 -9.47 11.73
N PRO A 165 -6.93 -8.25 11.98
CA PRO A 165 -7.38 -7.87 13.33
C PRO A 165 -8.51 -8.76 13.87
N VAL A 166 -9.27 -9.45 13.00
CA VAL A 166 -10.32 -10.41 13.38
C VAL A 166 -9.75 -11.76 13.85
N ALA A 167 -8.57 -12.19 13.35
CA ALA A 167 -7.94 -13.45 13.73
C ALA A 167 -7.13 -13.35 15.02
N ALA A 168 -6.47 -12.20 15.25
CA ALA A 168 -5.70 -11.94 16.46
C ALA A 168 -6.56 -11.97 17.75
N GLN A 169 -7.82 -11.54 17.67
CA GLN A 169 -8.75 -11.60 18.80
C GLN A 169 -9.25 -13.02 19.11
N ALA A 170 -9.32 -13.91 18.10
CA ALA A 170 -9.74 -15.30 18.29
C ALA A 170 -8.67 -16.16 18.98
N GLN A 171 -7.39 -15.88 18.75
CA GLN A 171 -6.27 -16.58 19.41
C GLN A 171 -5.99 -16.09 20.84
N ALA A 172 -6.26 -14.81 21.13
CA ALA A 172 -6.20 -14.30 22.51
C ALA A 172 -7.29 -14.92 23.41
N ALA A 173 -8.46 -15.26 22.85
CA ALA A 173 -9.56 -15.88 23.57
C ALA A 173 -9.33 -17.37 23.88
N SER A 174 -8.52 -18.09 23.09
CA SER A 174 -8.25 -19.52 23.30
C SER A 174 -7.06 -19.81 24.23
N GLY A 175 -6.20 -18.82 24.49
CA GLY A 175 -5.02 -18.96 25.37
C GLY A 175 -5.27 -18.82 26.87
N GLN A 176 -6.49 -18.44 27.29
CA GLN A 176 -6.83 -18.23 28.71
C GLN A 176 -7.60 -19.39 29.37
N ALA A 177 -7.86 -20.48 28.64
CA ALA A 177 -8.62 -21.62 29.13
C ALA A 177 -7.75 -22.89 29.25
N ALA A 178 -6.65 -22.82 29.99
CA ALA A 178 -5.87 -24.00 30.38
C ALA A 178 -5.22 -23.81 31.75
N GLY A 179 -6.03 -23.84 32.82
CA GLY A 179 -5.47 -23.72 34.17
C GLY A 179 -6.48 -23.76 35.31
N SER A 180 -7.25 -24.85 35.46
CA SER A 180 -7.65 -25.37 36.79
C SER A 180 -8.50 -26.64 36.63
N ALA A 181 -7.89 -27.81 36.79
CA ALA A 181 -8.60 -29.07 36.95
C ALA A 181 -8.03 -29.82 38.17
N GLY A 182 -8.93 -30.15 39.11
CA GLY A 182 -8.69 -31.04 40.25
C GLY A 182 -8.89 -30.33 41.60
N ALA A 183 -9.67 -30.81 42.56
CA ALA A 183 -10.53 -31.97 42.65
C ALA A 183 -11.47 -31.76 43.86
N SER A 184 -12.68 -32.30 43.79
CA SER A 184 -13.70 -32.31 44.84
C SER A 184 -13.41 -33.37 45.91
N THR A 185 -13.65 -33.07 47.20
CA THR A 185 -14.25 -34.03 48.17
C THR A 185 -15.01 -33.31 49.29
N SER A 186 -16.06 -33.99 49.74
CA SER A 186 -17.16 -33.63 50.65
C SER A 186 -16.84 -33.78 52.14
N ALA A 187 -17.48 -32.97 53.02
CA ALA A 187 -17.99 -33.41 54.34
C ALA A 187 -18.90 -32.34 55.00
N SER A 188 -19.70 -32.79 55.97
CA SER A 188 -20.99 -32.28 56.45
C SER A 188 -20.99 -31.33 57.66
N ALA A 189 -22.07 -30.53 57.74
CA ALA A 189 -22.91 -30.08 58.87
C ALA A 189 -22.31 -29.80 60.27
N GLY A 190 -22.63 -28.62 60.84
CA GLY A 190 -22.56 -28.35 62.28
C GLY A 190 -22.68 -26.88 62.70
N ASP A 191 -23.92 -26.43 62.89
CA ASP A 191 -24.45 -25.50 63.93
C ASP A 191 -23.96 -24.05 64.20
N ALA A 192 -24.92 -23.29 64.75
CA ALA A 192 -25.09 -21.87 65.06
C ALA A 192 -23.91 -21.00 65.58
N THR A 193 -23.90 -19.71 65.20
CA THR A 193 -24.31 -18.54 66.03
C THR A 193 -23.91 -17.22 65.38
N ALA A 194 -24.72 -16.18 65.58
CA ALA A 194 -24.52 -14.82 65.09
C ALA A 194 -23.48 -14.06 65.94
N ASP A 195 -22.64 -13.20 65.32
CA ASP A 195 -22.47 -11.79 65.75
C ASP A 195 -21.63 -10.94 64.77
N LYS A 196 -21.96 -9.65 64.79
CA LYS A 196 -21.38 -8.41 64.28
C LYS A 196 -19.92 -8.30 63.78
N THR A 197 -19.84 -7.63 62.64
CA THR A 197 -19.03 -6.44 62.28
C THR A 197 -17.50 -6.39 62.48
N ILE A 198 -16.83 -6.28 61.31
CA ILE A 198 -15.84 -5.27 60.87
C ILE A 198 -14.51 -5.13 61.67
N GLY A 199 -13.42 -5.57 61.03
CA GLY A 199 -12.05 -5.12 61.27
C GLY A 199 -11.11 -5.70 60.20
N GLY A 200 -10.50 -4.85 59.37
CA GLY A 200 -9.87 -5.23 58.09
C GLY A 200 -8.49 -5.89 58.15
N MET A 201 -7.98 -6.26 56.97
CA MET A 201 -6.57 -6.55 56.75
C MET A 201 -6.21 -6.45 55.26
N LEU A 202 -5.22 -5.59 54.96
CA LEU A 202 -4.30 -5.59 53.79
C LEU A 202 -4.94 -5.27 52.41
N GLY A 203 -4.72 -4.14 51.73
CA GLY A 203 -3.53 -3.30 51.64
C GLY A 203 -3.05 -3.28 50.19
N ILE A 204 -3.52 -2.31 49.39
CA ILE A 204 -2.90 -1.70 48.17
C ILE A 204 -3.73 -0.45 47.85
N ASP A 205 -3.14 0.73 48.05
CA ASP A 205 -3.64 2.02 47.56
C ASP A 205 -3.22 2.18 46.08
N VAL A 206 -4.19 2.38 45.19
CA VAL A 206 -3.97 2.75 43.78
C VAL A 206 -4.41 4.21 43.58
N PRO A 207 -3.58 5.06 42.95
CA PRO A 207 -3.85 6.50 42.83
C PRO A 207 -5.08 6.82 41.98
N LYS A 208 -5.81 7.86 42.39
CA LYS A 208 -6.93 8.45 41.67
C LYS A 208 -6.43 9.26 40.48
N GLY A 209 -6.82 8.87 39.27
CA GLY A 209 -6.73 9.73 38.09
C GLY A 209 -6.54 8.99 36.77
N PHE A 210 -7.62 8.42 36.22
CA PHE A 210 -7.73 8.15 34.77
C PHE A 210 -9.19 8.36 34.33
N PRO A 211 -9.45 9.09 33.24
CA PRO A 211 -10.80 9.31 32.74
C PRO A 211 -11.33 8.09 31.96
N ASP A 212 -12.53 7.67 32.37
CA ASP A 212 -13.64 7.07 31.64
C ASP A 212 -13.37 6.63 30.18
N MET A 213 -13.06 5.34 29.99
CA MET A 213 -12.87 4.69 28.69
C MET A 213 -13.85 3.50 28.55
N LEU A 214 -15.14 3.77 28.81
CA LEU A 214 -16.24 2.83 28.58
C LEU A 214 -17.45 3.53 27.94
N LYS A 215 -17.25 4.17 26.79
CA LYS A 215 -18.34 4.56 25.87
C LYS A 215 -17.89 4.58 24.41
N PHE A 216 -17.65 3.42 23.81
CA PHE A 216 -17.75 3.24 22.36
C PHE A 216 -18.17 1.81 22.02
N ALA A 217 -19.36 1.45 22.48
CA ALA A 217 -20.16 0.40 21.87
C ALA A 217 -21.62 0.84 21.90
N SER A 218 -22.31 0.65 20.77
CA SER A 218 -23.72 0.95 20.50
C SER A 218 -24.12 2.43 20.39
N LEU A 219 -23.99 3.00 19.20
CA LEU A 219 -25.13 3.59 18.47
C LEU A 219 -24.70 4.01 17.05
N ALA A 220 -24.97 3.17 16.05
CA ALA A 220 -25.14 3.59 14.66
C ALA A 220 -25.83 2.47 13.86
N ALA A 221 -27.04 2.12 14.28
CA ALA A 221 -28.03 1.55 13.38
C ALA A 221 -28.98 2.68 12.99
N GLY A 222 -29.06 2.99 11.70
CA GLY A 222 -30.11 3.82 11.12
C GLY A 222 -29.70 5.25 10.76
N ALA A 223 -29.21 5.42 9.53
CA ALA A 223 -29.67 6.44 8.57
C ALA A 223 -28.69 6.42 7.39
N GLY A 224 -29.21 6.16 6.18
CA GLY A 224 -28.41 6.12 4.96
C GLY A 224 -27.61 7.40 4.78
N GLN A 225 -26.30 7.30 4.87
CA GLN A 225 -25.38 8.29 4.36
C GLN A 225 -24.72 7.68 3.14
N GLN A 226 -25.10 8.20 1.99
CA GLN A 226 -24.40 7.95 0.73
C GLN A 226 -22.92 8.20 0.96
N GLN A 227 -22.09 7.20 0.66
CA GLN A 227 -20.65 7.35 0.67
C GLN A 227 -20.29 8.59 -0.17
N PRO A 228 -19.44 9.51 0.33
CA PRO A 228 -18.86 10.51 -0.55
C PRO A 228 -18.15 9.77 -1.68
N GLN A 229 -18.54 10.06 -2.92
CA GLN A 229 -17.89 9.52 -4.10
C GLN A 229 -16.40 9.84 -4.01
N ASP A 230 -15.58 8.80 -4.07
CA ASP A 230 -14.12 8.90 -4.09
C ASP A 230 -13.72 9.35 -5.49
N ASP A 231 -13.64 10.67 -5.69
CA ASP A 231 -13.29 11.31 -6.96
C ASP A 231 -11.78 11.26 -7.24
N THR A 232 -11.00 10.52 -6.43
CA THR A 232 -9.59 10.32 -6.76
C THR A 232 -9.44 9.35 -7.94
N PRO A 233 -8.78 9.76 -9.03
CA PRO A 233 -8.67 8.93 -10.22
C PRO A 233 -8.03 7.58 -9.88
N ARG A 234 -8.78 6.49 -10.05
CA ARG A 234 -8.22 5.14 -10.19
C ARG A 234 -7.37 5.12 -11.45
N GLY A 235 -6.07 5.42 -11.31
CA GLY A 235 -5.04 5.31 -12.37
C GLY A 235 -5.56 5.55 -13.79
N GLY A 236 -6.23 6.69 -14.02
CA GLY A 236 -6.91 6.95 -15.29
C GLY A 236 -7.74 8.23 -15.26
N LEU A 237 -7.27 9.21 -16.03
CA LEU A 237 -7.97 10.37 -16.62
C LEU A 237 -8.74 11.30 -15.67
N LEU A 238 -8.19 12.49 -15.47
CA LEU A 238 -8.99 13.68 -15.16
C LEU A 238 -9.85 14.04 -16.39
N PRO A 239 -11.16 14.32 -16.24
CA PRO A 239 -11.92 14.95 -17.31
C PRO A 239 -11.49 16.43 -17.40
N SER A 240 -10.73 16.76 -18.45
CA SER A 240 -10.43 18.15 -18.80
C SER A 240 -11.74 18.87 -19.13
N GLN A 241 -12.03 19.97 -18.44
CA GLN A 241 -13.08 20.89 -18.86
C GLN A 241 -12.76 21.43 -20.27
N PRO A 242 -13.76 21.61 -21.14
CA PRO A 242 -13.52 22.19 -22.45
C PRO A 242 -13.12 23.66 -22.28
N VAL A 243 -11.84 23.96 -22.53
CA VAL A 243 -11.43 25.33 -22.82
C VAL A 243 -12.15 25.74 -24.10
N GLN A 244 -13.10 26.67 -23.99
CA GLN A 244 -13.67 27.33 -25.17
C GLN A 244 -12.57 28.19 -25.79
N VAL A 245 -11.84 27.61 -26.74
CA VAL A 245 -10.91 28.36 -27.57
C VAL A 245 -11.76 29.21 -28.52
N GLN A 246 -11.79 30.51 -28.24
CA GLN A 246 -12.34 31.51 -29.15
C GLN A 246 -11.65 31.35 -30.51
N GLN A 247 -12.44 30.95 -31.51
CA GLN A 247 -11.98 30.65 -32.85
C GLN A 247 -11.49 31.93 -33.54
N LEU A 248 -10.17 32.16 -33.49
CA LEU A 248 -9.52 33.08 -34.42
C LEU A 248 -9.39 32.34 -35.76
N SER A 249 -10.20 32.77 -36.73
CA SER A 249 -10.08 32.33 -38.11
C SER A 249 -8.74 32.78 -38.68
N MET A 250 -7.84 31.82 -38.89
CA MET A 250 -6.69 32.00 -39.76
C MET A 250 -6.75 30.94 -40.86
N GLY A 251 -6.47 31.40 -42.08
CA GLY A 251 -6.85 30.79 -43.35
C GLY A 251 -6.45 29.32 -43.56
N GLN A 252 -7.23 28.69 -44.42
CA GLN A 252 -7.02 27.34 -44.94
C GLN A 252 -5.60 27.20 -45.51
N ALA A 253 -4.75 26.41 -44.85
CA ALA A 253 -3.48 25.98 -45.44
C ALA A 253 -3.77 24.83 -46.43
N GLN A 254 -3.63 25.12 -47.73
CA GLN A 254 -3.66 24.10 -48.77
C GLN A 254 -2.46 23.16 -48.60
N THR A 255 -2.75 21.90 -48.30
CA THR A 255 -1.77 20.80 -48.26
C THR A 255 -1.42 20.37 -49.68
N TYR A 256 -0.18 20.62 -50.10
CA TYR A 256 0.39 20.05 -51.33
C TYR A 256 1.15 18.76 -51.03
N LYS A 257 1.11 17.78 -51.94
CA LYS A 257 1.80 16.50 -51.76
C LYS A 257 3.32 16.68 -51.99
N PRO A 258 4.19 15.86 -51.37
CA PRO A 258 5.65 16.08 -51.36
C PRO A 258 6.33 16.18 -52.75
N TRP A 259 5.67 15.72 -53.81
CA TRP A 259 6.22 15.76 -55.17
C TRP A 259 5.86 17.04 -55.95
N GLU A 260 4.93 17.88 -55.47
CA GLU A 260 4.52 19.11 -56.15
C GLU A 260 5.47 20.31 -55.89
N GLN A 261 6.41 20.18 -54.93
CA GLN A 261 7.42 21.23 -54.67
C GLN A 261 8.64 21.16 -55.60
N MET A 262 8.84 20.09 -56.36
CA MET A 262 10.02 19.96 -57.25
C MET A 262 9.84 20.60 -58.64
N LEU A 263 8.65 21.08 -59.01
CA LEU A 263 8.41 21.73 -60.30
C LEU A 263 8.48 23.27 -60.25
N THR A 264 8.53 23.89 -59.07
CA THR A 264 8.64 25.35 -58.92
C THR A 264 10.07 25.87 -58.85
N MET A 265 11.08 24.99 -58.73
CA MET A 265 12.50 25.38 -58.73
C MET A 265 13.17 25.42 -60.10
N PHE A 266 12.51 24.96 -61.18
CA PHE A 266 13.13 24.91 -62.52
C PHE A 266 12.65 25.97 -63.52
N SER A 267 11.78 26.91 -63.14
CA SER A 267 11.27 27.95 -64.07
C SER A 267 11.81 29.37 -63.87
N GLN A 268 12.78 29.59 -62.97
CA GLN A 268 13.39 30.94 -62.78
C GLN A 268 14.84 31.07 -63.25
N ARG A 269 15.18 30.46 -64.40
CA ARG A 269 16.32 30.91 -65.21
C ARG A 269 15.98 30.84 -66.69
N ARG A 270 15.38 31.92 -67.21
CA ARG A 270 15.71 32.58 -68.49
C ARG A 270 14.70 33.70 -68.78
N ALA A 271 15.27 34.79 -69.32
CA ALA A 271 14.67 36.05 -69.75
C ALA A 271 14.40 37.05 -68.62
#